data_AF-A0A378MTH1-F1
#
_entry.id   AF-A0A378MTH1-F1
#
_cell.length_a   1.000
_cell.length_b   1.000
_cell.length_c   1.000
_cell.angle_alpha   90.00
_cell.angle_beta   90.00
_cell.angle_gamma   90.00
#
_symmetry.space_group_name_H-M   'P 1'
#
loop_
_entity.id
_entity.type
_entity.pdbx_description
1 polymer ?
#
loop_
_entity_poly.entity_id
_entity_poly.type
_entity_poly.pdbx_seq_one_letter_code
_entity_poly.pdbx_strand_id
1 'polypeptide(L)' 'MSSTYNSRPQAAEIMVDGNQAHLIKARATFADLWRLEKLLP' A
#
# COMPACT_ATOMS: atom_id res chain seq x y z
N MET A 1 11.45 -4.35 -3.53
CA MET A 1 11.99 -2.97 -3.41
C MET A 1 10.94 -1.92 -3.80
N SER A 2 9.68 -2.06 -3.38
CA SER A 2 8.64 -1.06 -3.66
C SER A 2 8.87 0.19 -2.81
N SER A 3 8.53 1.37 -3.33
CA SER A 3 8.58 2.64 -2.62
C SER A 3 7.29 3.44 -2.87
N THR A 4 7.12 4.52 -2.11
CA THR A 4 6.05 5.51 -2.31
C THR A 4 6.52 6.71 -3.13
N TYR A 5 7.61 6.58 -3.90
CA TYR A 5 8.13 7.65 -4.75
C TYR A 5 7.05 8.19 -5.69
N ASN A 6 7.06 9.50 -5.92
CA ASN A 6 5.98 10.26 -6.58
C ASN A 6 4.63 10.17 -5.85
N SER A 7 4.65 10.01 -4.53
CA SER A 7 3.45 9.92 -3.68
C SER A 7 2.45 8.87 -4.17
N ARG A 8 2.98 7.74 -4.63
CA ARG A 8 2.15 6.62 -5.14
C ARG A 8 1.89 5.63 -4.01
N PRO A 9 0.62 5.35 -3.67
CA PRO A 9 0.32 4.31 -2.70
C PRO A 9 0.82 2.94 -3.17
N GLN A 10 1.31 2.14 -2.23
CA GLN A 10 1.77 0.78 -2.52
C GLN A 10 0.63 -0.08 -3.09
N ALA A 11 0.98 -0.95 -4.04
CA ALA A 11 0.03 -1.83 -4.68
C ALA A 11 -0.54 -2.88 -3.70
N ALA A 12 -1.72 -3.41 -4.05
CA ALA A 12 -2.17 -4.67 -3.47
C ALA A 12 -1.31 -5.82 -4.00
N GLU A 13 -1.13 -6.85 -3.19
CA GLU A 13 -0.47 -8.10 -3.57
C GLU A 13 -1.46 -9.26 -3.37
N ILE A 14 -1.56 -10.14 -4.37
CA ILE A 14 -2.46 -11.28 -4.39
C ILE A 14 -1.63 -12.55 -4.45
N MET A 15 -1.97 -13.53 -3.63
CA MET A 15 -1.45 -14.90 -3.73
C MET A 15 -2.51 -15.78 -4.38
N VAL A 16 -2.10 -16.58 -5.35
CA VAL A 16 -2.97 -17.57 -5.99
C VAL A 16 -2.63 -18.94 -5.44
N ASP A 17 -3.63 -19.66 -4.95
CA ASP A 17 -3.52 -21.06 -4.52
C ASP A 17 -4.56 -21.90 -5.28
N GLY A 18 -4.09 -22.70 -6.24
CA GLY A 18 -4.94 -23.42 -7.18
C GLY A 18 -5.87 -22.47 -7.96
N ASN A 19 -7.18 -22.57 -7.69
CA ASN A 19 -8.21 -21.73 -8.30
C ASN A 19 -8.75 -20.63 -7.37
N GLN A 20 -8.07 -20.36 -6.25
CA GLN A 20 -8.42 -19.31 -5.31
C GLN A 20 -7.42 -18.16 -5.36
N ALA A 21 -7.93 -16.93 -5.20
CA ALA A 21 -7.13 -15.72 -5.09
C ALA A 21 -7.27 -15.13 -3.69
N HIS A 22 -6.15 -14.95 -3.00
CA HIS A 22 -6.08 -14.45 -1.63
C HIS A 22 -5.41 -13.08 -1.62
N LEU A 23 -6.07 -12.08 -1.05
CA LEU A 23 -5.45 -10.77 -0.81
C LEU A 23 -4.46 -10.91 0.36
N ILE A 24 -3.16 -10.89 0.06
CA ILE A 24 -2.09 -11.03 1.06
C ILE A 24 -1.53 -9.68 1.52
N LYS A 25 -1.77 -8.62 0.73
CA LYS A 25 -1.46 -7.25 1.09
C LYS A 25 -2.48 -6.31 0.48
N ALA A 26 -3.17 -5.54 1.31
CA ALA A 26 -4.10 -4.53 0.84
C ALA A 26 -3.34 -3.39 0.11
N ARG A 27 -4.02 -2.76 -0.86
CA ARG A 27 -3.53 -1.52 -1.46
C ARG A 27 -3.47 -0.45 -0.37
N ALA A 28 -2.35 0.26 -0.28
CA ALA A 28 -2.25 1.39 0.65
C ALA A 28 -3.21 2.51 0.24
N THR A 29 -3.75 3.22 1.22
CA THR A 29 -4.59 4.40 1.00
C THR A 29 -3.73 5.63 0.75
N PHE A 30 -4.34 6.72 0.29
CA PHE A 30 -3.64 8.00 0.23
C PHE A 30 -3.24 8.51 1.62
N ALA A 31 -4.08 8.33 2.63
CA ALA A 31 -3.78 8.74 4.00
C ALA A 31 -2.53 8.06 4.58
N ASP A 32 -2.22 6.83 4.15
CA ASP A 32 -1.02 6.11 4.59
C ASP A 32 0.29 6.78 4.14
N LEU A 33 0.27 7.57 3.06
CA LEU A 33 1.45 8.24 2.52
C LEU A 33 2.04 9.25 3.51
N TRP A 34 1.19 10.01 4.18
CA TRP A 34 1.57 11.09 5.10
C TRP A 34 1.21 10.75 6.56
N ARG A 35 0.96 9.48 6.87
CA ARG A 35 0.60 9.02 8.22
C ARG A 35 1.63 9.42 9.29
N LEU A 36 2.88 9.60 8.89
CA LEU A 36 3.99 9.98 9.77
C LEU A 36 4.32 11.48 9.74
N GLU A 37 3.60 12.27 8.94
CA GLU A 37 3.80 13.71 8.83
C GLU A 37 2.96 14.49 9.84
N LYS A 38 3.46 15.66 10.25
CA LYS A 38 2.74 16.63 11.07
C LYS A 38 3.14 18.05 10.65
N LEU A 39 2.18 18.96 10.63
CA LEU A 39 2.43 20.38 10.44
C LEU A 39 3.03 21.00 11.71
N LEU A 40 3.69 22.15 11.56
CA LEU A 40 4.10 22.98 12.69
C LEU A 40 2.87 23.59 13.40
N PRO A 41 3.00 23.99 14.68
CA PRO A 41 1.99 24.77 15.38
C PRO A 41 1.65 26.08 14.66
#